data_AF-A0A329CWK3-F1
#
_entry.id   AF-A0A329CWK3-F1
#
_cell.length_a   1.000
_cell.length_b   1.000
_cell.length_c   1.000
_cell.angle_alpha   90.00
_cell.angle_beta   90.00
_cell.angle_gamma   90.00
#
_symmetry.space_group_name_H-M   'P 1'
#
loop_
_entity.id
_entity.type
_entity.pdbx_description
1 polymer ?
#
loop_
_entity_poly.entity_id
_entity_poly.type
_entity_poly.pdbx_seq_one_letter_code
_entity_poly.pdbx_strand_id
1 'polypeptide(L)'
;MNDATRSDSRRPRFPMSTGRSCAAALLASAVSAASLNPLAVHAQMPAQAQAPAAMTQVCAMQANNAKLIAQDRDAGVSKQDELRKTQAVAAAMPIERQVYAEAELATFVERLYGRYAKTPPQQAYDRYLAYCEGQAARGAAQVR
;
A
#
# COMPACT_ATOMS: atom_id res chain seq x y z
N MET A 1 56.79 -22.02 -9.28
CA MET A 1 57.82 -21.11 -8.75
C MET A 1 57.53 -19.72 -9.25
N ASN A 2 57.06 -18.84 -8.36
CA ASN A 2 57.42 -17.42 -8.23
C ASN A 2 56.35 -16.71 -7.38
N ASP A 3 56.66 -16.61 -6.10
CA ASP A 3 56.14 -15.63 -5.15
C ASP A 3 56.27 -14.20 -5.68
N ALA A 4 55.25 -13.37 -5.42
CA ALA A 4 55.41 -11.93 -5.27
C ALA A 4 54.21 -11.32 -4.49
N THR A 5 54.27 -11.42 -3.17
CA THR A 5 53.59 -10.55 -2.21
C THR A 5 54.17 -9.12 -2.24
N ARG A 6 53.36 -8.09 -2.51
CA ARG A 6 53.56 -6.70 -2.05
C ARG A 6 52.28 -5.87 -2.34
N SER A 7 51.45 -5.55 -1.36
CA SER A 7 51.50 -4.36 -0.47
C SER A 7 51.49 -3.01 -1.21
N ASP A 8 50.31 -2.41 -1.37
CA ASP A 8 50.09 -0.94 -1.33
C ASP A 8 48.58 -0.70 -1.08
N SER A 9 48.15 -0.35 0.14
CA SER A 9 47.99 1.01 0.65
C SER A 9 47.18 1.95 -0.26
N ARG A 10 45.90 2.16 0.09
CA ARG A 10 45.29 3.50 0.35
C ARG A 10 43.78 3.38 0.55
N ARG A 11 43.37 3.53 1.81
CA ARG A 11 42.00 3.90 2.19
C ARG A 11 41.86 5.42 2.06
N PRO A 12 40.81 5.97 1.46
CA PRO A 12 40.43 7.35 1.73
C PRO A 12 39.61 7.39 3.01
N ARG A 13 40.21 7.89 4.10
CA ARG A 13 39.48 8.43 5.25
C ARG A 13 39.24 9.92 4.99
N PHE A 14 37.97 10.32 4.90
CA PHE A 14 37.58 11.70 5.16
C PHE A 14 36.99 11.72 6.57
N PRO A 15 37.49 12.59 7.45
CA PRO A 15 36.54 13.57 7.98
C PRO A 15 37.14 14.94 8.32
N MET A 16 36.21 15.88 8.48
CA MET A 16 36.32 17.20 9.10
C MET A 16 37.15 18.26 8.37
N SER A 17 36.47 19.33 7.95
CA SER A 17 36.66 20.62 8.62
C SER A 17 35.52 21.59 8.34
N THR A 18 35.37 22.47 9.31
CA THR A 18 34.43 23.56 9.57
C THR A 18 34.21 24.55 8.43
N GLY A 19 33.00 25.09 8.35
CA GLY A 19 32.67 26.25 7.51
C GLY A 19 31.37 26.92 7.96
N ARG A 20 31.45 27.70 9.04
CA ARG A 20 30.42 28.63 9.50
C ARG A 20 30.51 29.88 8.63
N SER A 21 29.44 30.27 7.94
CA SER A 21 29.28 31.65 7.44
C SER A 21 27.81 31.98 7.18
N CYS A 22 27.35 32.95 7.96
CA CYS A 22 26.11 33.69 7.79
C CYS A 22 26.24 34.65 6.60
N ALA A 23 25.24 34.71 5.73
CA ALA A 23 24.89 35.91 4.97
C ALA A 23 23.59 35.66 4.19
N ALA A 24 22.44 35.81 4.84
CA ALA A 24 21.19 36.05 4.13
C ALA A 24 20.98 37.57 4.10
N ALA A 25 21.10 38.12 2.90
CA ALA A 25 21.02 39.56 2.64
C ALA A 25 19.64 40.12 3.02
N LEU A 26 19.67 41.25 3.72
CA LEU A 26 18.56 42.14 4.00
C LEU A 26 18.25 43.00 2.76
N LEU A 27 17.02 42.92 2.25
CA LEU A 27 16.27 44.02 1.60
C LEU A 27 14.78 43.74 1.92
N ALA A 28 14.10 44.43 2.85
CA ALA A 28 13.58 45.81 2.76
C ALA A 28 12.79 46.03 1.45
N SER A 29 11.51 46.41 1.37
CA SER A 29 10.45 46.84 2.29
C SER A 29 9.15 46.89 1.48
N ALA A 30 7.97 46.71 2.09
CA ALA A 30 6.78 47.51 1.78
C ALA A 30 5.65 47.20 2.76
N VAL A 31 5.42 48.16 3.66
CA VAL A 31 4.23 48.30 4.48
C VAL A 31 3.05 48.63 3.59
N SER A 32 1.98 47.85 3.69
CA SER A 32 0.62 48.33 3.46
C SER A 32 -0.25 47.83 4.60
N ALA A 33 -0.42 48.70 5.60
CA ALA A 33 -1.48 48.57 6.60
C ALA A 33 -2.81 48.98 5.95
N ALA A 34 -3.77 48.07 5.86
CA ALA A 34 -5.17 48.43 5.72
C ALA A 34 -6.10 47.31 6.21
N SER A 35 -6.88 47.67 7.23
CA SER A 35 -8.21 47.17 7.61
C SER A 35 -8.40 45.69 7.99
N LEU A 36 -8.45 45.48 9.31
CA LEU A 36 -9.40 44.66 10.07
C LEU A 36 -10.55 44.02 9.28
N ASN A 37 -10.57 42.69 9.24
CA ASN A 37 -11.81 41.90 9.30
C ASN A 37 -11.48 40.47 9.79
N PRO A 38 -11.85 40.07 11.02
CA PRO A 38 -11.64 38.69 11.48
C PRO A 38 -12.85 37.86 11.04
N LEU A 39 -12.91 37.50 9.76
CA LEU A 39 -13.81 36.42 9.34
C LEU A 39 -13.11 35.10 9.64
N ALA A 40 -13.61 34.47 10.70
CA ALA A 40 -13.25 33.15 11.18
C ALA A 40 -13.15 32.14 10.03
N VAL A 41 -11.93 31.85 9.58
CA VAL A 41 -11.63 30.61 8.84
C VAL A 41 -11.12 29.60 9.87
N HIS A 42 -12.05 29.09 10.67
CA HIS A 42 -11.90 27.76 11.24
C HIS A 42 -12.08 26.76 10.10
N ALA A 43 -11.10 26.66 9.21
CA ALA A 43 -10.93 25.47 8.38
C ALA A 43 -10.19 24.42 9.22
N GLN A 44 -10.78 24.08 10.38
CA GLN A 44 -10.60 22.76 10.94
C GLN A 44 -11.32 21.83 9.97
N MET A 45 -10.60 21.34 8.96
CA MET A 45 -11.01 20.14 8.25
C MET A 45 -11.29 19.09 9.34
N PRO A 46 -12.54 18.62 9.49
CA PRO A 46 -12.75 17.43 10.25
C PRO A 46 -12.11 16.33 9.40
N ALA A 47 -10.94 15.86 9.81
CA ALA A 47 -10.46 14.53 9.47
C ALA A 47 -11.41 13.53 10.15
N GLN A 48 -12.67 13.49 9.70
CA GLN A 48 -13.71 12.63 10.22
C GLN A 48 -14.13 11.66 9.11
N ALA A 49 -13.84 10.38 9.37
CA ALA A 49 -14.72 9.26 9.04
C ALA A 49 -14.94 8.88 7.55
N GLN A 50 -14.02 9.13 6.62
CA GLN A 50 -14.11 8.52 5.27
C GLN A 50 -13.55 7.10 5.18
N ALA A 51 -12.80 6.63 6.19
CA ALA A 51 -12.24 5.29 6.25
C ALA A 51 -13.27 4.12 6.23
N PRO A 52 -14.43 4.20 6.92
CA PRO A 52 -15.37 3.07 6.97
C PRO A 52 -16.01 2.79 5.61
N ALA A 53 -16.47 3.82 4.90
CA ALA A 53 -17.16 3.67 3.62
C ALA A 53 -16.22 3.17 2.51
N ALA A 54 -14.98 3.67 2.47
CA ALA A 54 -13.97 3.18 1.54
C ALA A 54 -13.61 1.70 1.80
N MET A 55 -13.51 1.29 3.06
CA MET A 55 -13.23 -0.11 3.42
C MET A 55 -14.37 -1.05 3.07
N THR A 56 -15.63 -0.64 3.28
CA THR A 56 -16.80 -1.41 2.83
C THR A 56 -16.77 -1.63 1.32
N GLN A 57 -16.41 -0.61 0.54
CA GLN A 57 -16.31 -0.73 -0.92
C GLN A 57 -15.18 -1.68 -1.35
N VAL A 58 -14.02 -1.61 -0.70
CA VAL A 58 -12.90 -2.54 -0.94
C VAL A 58 -13.30 -3.99 -0.60
N CYS A 59 -13.97 -4.20 0.53
CA CYS A 59 -14.44 -5.51 0.94
C CYS A 59 -15.49 -6.08 -0.03
N ALA A 60 -16.42 -5.26 -0.51
CA ALA A 60 -17.39 -5.66 -1.52
C ALA A 60 -16.72 -6.03 -2.86
N MET A 61 -15.69 -5.30 -3.28
CA MET A 61 -14.90 -5.63 -4.47
C MET A 61 -14.17 -6.97 -4.32
N GLN A 62 -13.51 -7.19 -3.19
CA GLN A 62 -12.82 -8.46 -2.91
C GLN A 62 -13.81 -9.63 -2.84
N ALA A 63 -14.98 -9.44 -2.22
CA ALA A 63 -16.03 -10.44 -2.17
C ALA A 63 -16.56 -10.81 -3.57
N ASN A 64 -16.70 -9.82 -4.47
CA ASN A 64 -17.05 -10.10 -5.87
C ASN A 64 -15.96 -10.92 -6.57
N ASN A 65 -14.68 -10.60 -6.37
CA ASN A 65 -13.57 -11.40 -6.90
C ASN A 65 -13.60 -12.84 -6.35
N ALA A 66 -13.85 -13.01 -5.06
CA ALA A 66 -13.99 -14.34 -4.44
C ALA A 66 -15.10 -15.17 -5.10
N LYS A 67 -16.24 -14.54 -5.40
CA LYS A 67 -17.34 -15.16 -6.12
C LYS A 67 -16.93 -15.58 -7.53
N LEU A 68 -16.30 -14.69 -8.30
CA LEU A 68 -15.86 -14.99 -9.67
C LEU A 68 -14.87 -16.15 -9.70
N ILE A 69 -13.87 -16.16 -8.82
CA ILE A 69 -12.90 -17.25 -8.72
C ILE A 69 -13.57 -18.56 -8.33
N ALA A 70 -14.56 -18.54 -7.43
CA ALA A 70 -15.33 -19.73 -7.11
C ALA A 70 -16.15 -20.24 -8.32
N GLN A 71 -16.68 -19.35 -9.16
CA GLN A 71 -17.37 -19.73 -10.40
C GLN A 71 -16.39 -20.36 -11.40
N ASP A 72 -15.22 -19.75 -11.59
CA ASP A 72 -14.19 -20.25 -12.49
C ASP A 72 -13.70 -21.64 -12.04
N ARG A 73 -13.47 -21.83 -10.75
CA ARG A 73 -13.16 -23.16 -10.18
C ARG A 73 -14.23 -24.19 -10.49
N ASP A 74 -15.50 -23.86 -10.25
CA ASP A 74 -16.61 -24.78 -10.48
C ASP A 74 -16.83 -25.04 -11.99
N ALA A 75 -16.38 -24.13 -12.86
CA ALA A 75 -16.29 -24.31 -14.30
C ALA A 75 -15.04 -25.09 -14.76
N GLY A 76 -14.20 -25.56 -13.83
CA GLY A 76 -13.02 -26.38 -14.11
C GLY A 76 -11.72 -25.61 -14.31
N VAL A 77 -11.69 -24.30 -14.05
CA VAL A 77 -10.45 -23.52 -14.11
C VAL A 77 -9.52 -23.95 -12.98
N SER A 78 -8.27 -24.28 -13.35
CA SER A 78 -7.28 -24.76 -12.39
C SER A 78 -6.76 -23.62 -11.51
N LYS A 79 -6.25 -23.97 -10.33
CA LYS A 79 -5.56 -23.01 -9.45
C LYS A 79 -4.40 -22.31 -10.18
N GLN A 80 -3.66 -23.05 -10.99
CA GLN A 80 -2.52 -22.52 -11.73
C GLN A 80 -2.96 -21.46 -12.75
N ASP A 81 -4.11 -21.66 -13.39
CA ASP A 81 -4.68 -20.69 -14.32
C ASP A 81 -5.12 -19.41 -13.63
N GLU A 82 -5.75 -19.52 -12.46
CA GLU A 82 -6.11 -18.35 -11.64
C GLU A 82 -4.88 -17.58 -11.14
N LEU A 83 -3.83 -18.30 -10.71
CA LEU A 83 -2.56 -17.68 -10.33
C LEU A 83 -1.93 -16.92 -11.50
N ARG A 84 -1.98 -17.49 -12.71
CA ARG A 84 -1.48 -16.82 -13.92
C ARG A 84 -2.31 -15.57 -14.28
N LYS A 85 -3.64 -15.63 -14.15
CA LYS A 85 -4.52 -14.45 -14.33
C LYS A 85 -4.15 -13.33 -13.36
N THR A 86 -3.99 -13.67 -12.08
CA THR A 86 -3.66 -12.69 -11.04
C THR A 86 -2.26 -12.11 -11.15
N GLN A 87 -1.27 -12.89 -11.61
CA GLN A 87 0.05 -12.37 -11.96
C GLN A 87 -0.01 -11.33 -13.08
N ALA A 88 -0.83 -11.56 -14.12
CA ALA A 88 -1.01 -10.58 -15.19
C ALA A 88 -1.64 -9.26 -14.66
N VAL A 89 -2.58 -9.36 -13.71
CA VAL A 89 -3.15 -8.18 -13.03
C VAL A 89 -2.08 -7.46 -12.21
N ALA A 90 -1.29 -8.18 -11.40
CA ALA A 90 -0.22 -7.61 -10.60
C ALA A 90 0.83 -6.90 -11.47
N ALA A 91 1.22 -7.50 -12.60
CA ALA A 91 2.18 -6.94 -13.54
C ALA A 91 1.69 -5.64 -14.22
N ALA A 92 0.38 -5.44 -14.31
CA ALA A 92 -0.22 -4.20 -14.83
C ALA A 92 -0.29 -3.08 -13.79
N MET A 93 0.05 -3.34 -12.52
CA MET A 93 0.07 -2.33 -11.46
C MET A 93 1.37 -1.50 -11.49
N PRO A 94 1.38 -0.30 -10.89
CA PRO A 94 2.60 0.49 -10.70
C PRO A 94 3.69 -0.31 -9.97
N ILE A 95 4.96 -0.14 -10.38
CA ILE A 95 6.12 -0.93 -9.92
C ILE A 95 6.21 -0.98 -8.39
N GLU A 96 5.92 0.14 -7.72
CA GLU A 96 5.98 0.26 -6.26
C GLU A 96 5.01 -0.68 -5.54
N ARG A 97 3.96 -1.13 -6.24
CA ARG A 97 2.91 -1.99 -5.69
C ARG A 97 2.93 -3.40 -6.26
N GLN A 98 3.70 -3.67 -7.33
CA GLN A 98 3.67 -4.98 -8.02
C GLN A 98 3.99 -6.14 -7.09
N VAL A 99 5.08 -6.06 -6.33
CA VAL A 99 5.52 -7.14 -5.43
C VAL A 99 4.49 -7.42 -4.34
N TYR A 100 3.94 -6.36 -3.74
CA TYR A 100 2.91 -6.49 -2.71
C TYR A 100 1.60 -7.05 -3.30
N ALA A 101 1.19 -6.54 -4.46
CA ALA A 101 -0.01 -7.00 -5.15
C ALA A 101 0.09 -8.47 -5.57
N GLU A 102 1.25 -8.90 -6.08
CA GLU A 102 1.47 -10.30 -6.46
C GLU A 102 1.31 -11.23 -5.25
N ALA A 103 1.94 -10.89 -4.12
CA ALA A 103 1.84 -11.68 -2.90
C ALA A 103 0.41 -11.75 -2.35
N GLU A 104 -0.29 -10.62 -2.31
CA GLU A 104 -1.68 -10.56 -1.81
C GLU A 104 -2.63 -11.32 -2.73
N LEU A 105 -2.55 -11.13 -4.05
CA LEU A 105 -3.43 -11.78 -5.02
C LEU A 105 -3.16 -13.30 -5.06
N ALA A 106 -1.90 -13.73 -5.01
CA ALA A 106 -1.57 -15.16 -4.94
C ALA A 106 -2.13 -15.79 -3.64
N THR A 107 -1.95 -15.12 -2.50
CA THR A 107 -2.48 -15.59 -1.21
C THR A 107 -4.01 -15.63 -1.19
N PHE A 108 -4.66 -14.73 -1.92
CA PHE A 108 -6.11 -14.70 -2.08
C PHE A 108 -6.60 -15.93 -2.86
N VAL A 109 -5.99 -16.24 -4.00
CA VAL A 109 -6.31 -17.43 -4.82
C VAL A 109 -6.04 -18.73 -4.04
N GLU A 110 -4.88 -18.84 -3.38
CA GLU A 110 -4.53 -20.01 -2.58
C GLU A 110 -5.56 -20.30 -1.48
N ARG A 111 -6.07 -19.26 -0.80
CA ARG A 111 -7.14 -19.43 0.20
C ARG A 111 -8.44 -19.94 -0.43
N LEU A 112 -8.77 -19.47 -1.63
CA LEU A 112 -9.99 -19.86 -2.35
C LEU A 112 -9.95 -21.29 -2.89
N TYR A 113 -8.79 -21.74 -3.37
CA TYR A 113 -8.57 -23.11 -3.82
C TYR A 113 -8.15 -24.08 -2.73
N GLY A 114 -7.78 -23.58 -1.55
CA GLY A 114 -7.48 -24.37 -0.35
C GLY A 114 -8.65 -24.36 0.63
N ARG A 115 -8.58 -23.46 1.63
CA ARG A 115 -9.53 -23.39 2.75
C ARG A 115 -10.99 -23.25 2.28
N TYR A 116 -11.24 -22.53 1.20
CA TYR A 116 -12.59 -22.27 0.69
C TYR A 116 -12.93 -23.07 -0.57
N ALA A 117 -12.17 -24.12 -0.90
CA ALA A 117 -12.36 -24.92 -2.12
C ALA A 117 -13.76 -25.54 -2.26
N LYS A 118 -14.44 -25.79 -1.13
CA LYS A 118 -15.79 -26.35 -1.09
C LYS A 118 -16.89 -25.29 -0.91
N THR A 119 -16.51 -24.02 -0.88
CA THR A 119 -17.48 -22.93 -0.71
C THR A 119 -18.11 -22.64 -2.08
N PRO A 120 -19.43 -22.83 -2.24
CA PRO A 120 -20.09 -22.54 -3.51
C PRO A 120 -20.06 -21.02 -3.79
N PRO A 121 -20.11 -20.59 -5.06
CA PRO A 121 -20.00 -19.18 -5.44
C PRO A 121 -20.99 -18.26 -4.75
N GLN A 122 -22.22 -18.74 -4.54
CA GLN A 122 -23.27 -18.00 -3.85
C GLN A 122 -22.88 -17.66 -2.41
N GLN A 123 -22.15 -18.55 -1.73
CA GLN A 123 -21.67 -18.34 -0.36
C GLN A 123 -20.30 -17.66 -0.31
N ALA A 124 -19.51 -17.73 -1.38
CA ALA A 124 -18.17 -17.17 -1.43
C ALA A 124 -18.20 -15.65 -1.21
N TYR A 125 -19.17 -14.95 -1.80
CA TYR A 125 -19.36 -13.51 -1.61
C TYR A 125 -19.59 -13.16 -0.14
N ASP A 126 -20.66 -13.69 0.47
CA ASP A 126 -21.06 -13.33 1.84
C ASP A 126 -19.97 -13.67 2.86
N ARG A 127 -19.31 -14.82 2.70
CA ARG A 127 -18.22 -15.25 3.58
C ARG A 127 -17.00 -14.35 3.46
N TYR A 128 -16.62 -13.94 2.25
CA TYR A 128 -15.47 -13.06 2.08
C TYR A 128 -15.76 -11.63 2.53
N LEU A 129 -16.99 -11.14 2.30
CA LEU A 129 -17.42 -9.82 2.77
C LEU A 129 -17.32 -9.76 4.30
N ALA A 130 -17.94 -10.71 5.01
CA ALA A 130 -17.90 -10.78 6.46
C ALA A 130 -16.46 -10.95 7.01
N TYR A 131 -15.63 -11.75 6.33
CA TYR A 131 -14.22 -11.89 6.70
C TYR A 131 -13.46 -10.56 6.55
N CYS A 132 -13.59 -9.88 5.41
CA CYS A 132 -12.89 -8.62 5.14
C CYS A 132 -13.32 -7.52 6.11
N GLU A 133 -14.62 -7.35 6.33
CA GLU A 133 -15.15 -6.36 7.27
C GLU A 133 -14.72 -6.67 8.70
N GLY A 134 -14.72 -7.95 9.09
CA GLY A 134 -14.22 -8.39 10.38
C GLY A 134 -12.71 -8.10 10.59
N GLN A 135 -11.89 -8.24 9.56
CA GLN A 135 -10.47 -7.88 9.60
C GLN A 135 -10.29 -6.35 9.67
N ALA A 136 -11.06 -5.60 8.89
CA ALA A 136 -11.02 -4.14 8.90
C ALA A 136 -11.39 -3.58 10.28
N ALA A 137 -12.42 -4.13 10.93
CA ALA A 137 -12.82 -3.74 12.28
C ALA A 137 -11.74 -4.06 13.33
N ARG A 138 -11.06 -5.20 13.21
CA ARG A 138 -9.96 -5.59 14.12
C ARG A 138 -8.73 -4.70 13.94
N GLY A 139 -8.36 -4.37 12.71
CA GLY A 139 -7.28 -3.42 12.42
C GLY A 139 -7.58 -2.02 12.97
N ALA A 140 -8.82 -1.54 12.82
CA ALA A 140 -9.25 -0.26 13.38
C ALA A 140 -9.23 -0.22 14.92
N ALA A 141 -9.45 -1.37 15.58
CA ALA A 141 -9.40 -1.46 17.04
C ALA A 141 -7.97 -1.50 17.61
N GLN A 142 -6.96 -1.91 16.83
CA GLN A 142 -5.56 -1.99 17.28
C GLN A 142 -4.78 -0.68 17.09
N VAL A 143 -5.31 0.26 16.30
CA VAL A 143 -4.69 1.57 16.00
C VAL A 143 -5.27 2.70 16.88
N ARG A 144 -6.24 2.38 17.74
CA ARG A 144 -6.80 3.28 18.76
C ARG A 144 -6.12 3.07 20.11
#